data_AF-A0A5K0UZ05-F1
#
_entry.id   AF-A0A5K0UZ05-F1
#
_cell.length_a   1.000
_cell.length_b   1.000
_cell.length_c   1.000
_cell.angle_alpha   90.00
_cell.angle_beta   90.00
_cell.angle_gamma   90.00
#
_symmetry.space_group_name_H-M   'P 1'
#
loop_
_entity.id
_entity.type
_entity.pdbx_description
1 polymer ?
#
loop_
_entity_poly.entity_id
_entity_poly.type
_entity_poly.pdbx_seq_one_letter_code
_entity_poly.pdbx_strand_id
1 'polypeptide(L)'
;IKPDIAWGKRTRVILDVGCGVASFGGYLFDNDVLAMSFAPKDEHEAQVQFALERGIPAISAVMGTQRLPFPSRVFDVVHCARCRVPWHIE
;
A
#
# COMPACT_ATOMS: atom_id res chain seq x y z
N ILE A 1 9.64 5.48 -16.30
CA ILE A 1 9.25 6.05 -14.99
C ILE A 1 8.46 7.31 -15.29
N LYS A 2 7.22 7.47 -14.79
CA LYS A 2 6.48 8.72 -14.97
C LYS A 2 7.35 9.88 -14.44
N PRO A 3 7.54 10.98 -15.17
CA PRO A 3 8.46 12.05 -14.76
C PRO A 3 8.11 12.67 -13.40
N ASP A 4 6.90 12.44 -12.91
CA ASP A 4 6.39 12.93 -11.62
C ASP A 4 6.79 12.06 -10.42
N ILE A 5 7.16 10.79 -10.66
CA ILE A 5 7.51 9.86 -9.58
C ILE A 5 9.01 9.96 -9.29
N ALA A 6 9.32 10.40 -8.07
CA ALA A 6 10.69 10.49 -7.57
C ALA A 6 10.73 10.10 -6.09
N TRP A 7 11.06 8.84 -5.82
CA TRP A 7 11.16 8.25 -4.47
C TRP A 7 12.07 9.07 -3.54
N GLY A 8 11.62 9.27 -2.30
CA GLY A 8 12.29 10.07 -1.27
C GLY A 8 12.28 11.58 -1.50
N LYS A 9 12.10 12.01 -2.76
CA LYS A 9 12.13 13.43 -3.15
C LYS A 9 10.75 14.04 -3.22
N ARG A 10 9.98 13.68 -4.25
CA ARG A 10 8.61 14.18 -4.51
C ARG A 10 7.54 13.15 -4.19
N THR A 11 7.93 11.91 -3.99
CA THR A 11 7.04 10.79 -3.67
C THR A 11 7.54 10.17 -2.38
N ARG A 12 6.79 10.37 -1.30
CA ARG A 12 7.18 10.00 0.06
C ARG A 12 6.17 9.12 0.76
N VAL A 13 4.90 9.15 0.35
CA VAL A 13 3.84 8.37 0.98
C VAL A 13 3.05 7.61 -0.08
N ILE A 14 3.01 6.28 0.06
CA ILE A 14 2.41 5.37 -0.93
C ILE A 14 1.37 4.48 -0.28
N LEU A 15 0.26 4.26 -0.97
CA LEU A 15 -0.71 3.23 -0.64
C LEU A 15 -0.39 1.98 -1.47
N ASP A 16 0.04 0.89 -0.83
CA ASP A 16 0.40 -0.37 -1.48
C ASP A 16 -0.72 -1.41 -1.29
N VAL A 17 -1.58 -1.58 -2.28
CA VAL A 17 -2.77 -2.45 -2.23
C VAL A 17 -2.47 -3.83 -2.80
N GLY A 18 -2.79 -4.88 -2.05
CA GLY A 18 -2.40 -6.25 -2.40
C GLY A 18 -0.91 -6.48 -2.13
N CYS A 19 -0.42 -5.93 -1.01
CA CYS A 19 1.01 -5.84 -0.69
C CYS A 19 1.70 -7.20 -0.49
N GLY A 20 0.94 -8.28 -0.30
CA GLY A 20 1.49 -9.56 0.09
C GLY A 20 2.25 -9.43 1.42
N VAL A 21 3.47 -9.95 1.45
CA VAL A 21 4.43 -9.79 2.56
C VAL A 21 5.17 -8.43 2.58
N ALA A 22 4.58 -7.41 1.96
CA ALA A 22 5.07 -6.03 1.86
C ALA A 22 6.47 -5.88 1.23
N SER A 23 6.82 -6.73 0.26
CA SER A 23 8.14 -6.65 -0.41
C SER A 23 8.38 -5.31 -1.10
N PHE A 24 7.36 -4.73 -1.73
CA PHE A 24 7.48 -3.43 -2.38
C PHE A 24 7.62 -2.31 -1.35
N GLY A 25 6.83 -2.34 -0.27
CA GLY A 25 6.98 -1.42 0.85
C GLY A 25 8.37 -1.47 1.47
N GLY A 26 8.98 -2.66 1.60
CA GLY A 26 10.33 -2.81 2.12
C GLY A 26 11.38 -2.18 1.20
N TYR A 27 11.29 -2.40 -0.10
CA TYR A 27 12.17 -1.74 -1.08
C TYR A 27 12.06 -0.21 -1.03
N LEU A 28 10.85 0.31 -0.84
CA LEU A 28 10.58 1.74 -0.77
C LEU A 28 11.08 2.37 0.54
N PHE A 29 11.06 1.63 1.64
CA PHE A 29 11.58 2.08 2.93
C PHE A 29 13.07 2.45 2.84
N ASP A 30 13.86 1.65 2.13
CA ASP A 30 15.28 1.93 1.86
C ASP A 30 15.51 3.18 0.97
N ASN A 31 14.45 3.68 0.31
CA ASN A 31 14.47 4.84 -0.57
C ASN A 31 13.79 6.07 0.05
N ASP A 32 13.66 6.11 1.39
CA ASP A 32 13.01 7.20 2.14
C ASP A 32 11.54 7.42 1.74
N VAL A 33 10.84 6.31 1.48
CA VAL A 33 9.41 6.32 1.14
C VAL A 33 8.63 5.44 2.12
N LEU A 34 7.62 6.05 2.74
CA LEU A 34 6.68 5.37 3.61
C LEU A 34 5.59 4.69 2.77
N ALA A 35 5.59 3.36 2.77
CA ALA A 35 4.50 2.57 2.20
C ALA A 35 3.52 2.16 3.30
N MET A 36 2.26 2.57 3.18
CA MET A 36 1.16 1.97 3.93
C MET A 36 0.66 0.75 3.15
N SER A 37 1.01 -0.44 3.65
CA SER A 37 0.70 -1.71 3.01
C SER A 37 -0.71 -2.16 3.38
N PHE A 38 -1.45 -2.67 2.40
CA PHE A 38 -2.83 -3.08 2.54
C PHE A 38 -3.01 -4.48 2.00
N ALA A 39 -3.53 -5.38 2.84
CA ALA A 39 -4.00 -6.69 2.42
C ALA A 39 -5.48 -6.84 2.75
N PRO A 40 -6.25 -7.55 1.89
CA PRO A 40 -7.62 -7.90 2.20
C PRO A 40 -7.70 -8.76 3.47
N LYS A 41 -8.79 -8.62 4.20
CA LYS A 41 -9.13 -9.50 5.32
C LYS A 41 -9.64 -10.85 4.79
N ASP A 42 -8.72 -11.69 4.36
CA ASP A 42 -8.99 -13.04 3.85
C ASP A 42 -7.99 -14.07 4.41
N GLU A 43 -7.84 -15.22 3.77
CA GLU A 43 -6.88 -16.27 4.16
C GLU A 43 -5.42 -15.79 4.24
N HIS A 44 -5.11 -14.59 3.75
CA HIS A 44 -3.79 -13.98 3.74
C HIS A 44 -3.52 -13.02 4.92
N GLU A 45 -4.34 -12.99 5.97
CA GLU A 45 -4.09 -12.15 7.17
C GLU A 45 -2.68 -12.30 7.74
N ALA A 46 -2.09 -13.51 7.67
CA ALA A 46 -0.72 -13.77 8.10
C ALA A 46 0.34 -12.92 7.36
N GLN A 47 0.05 -12.44 6.15
CA GLN A 47 0.97 -11.60 5.38
C GLN A 47 1.10 -10.18 5.97
N VAL A 48 0.00 -9.65 6.55
CA VAL A 48 0.03 -8.38 7.28
C VAL A 48 0.90 -8.51 8.52
N GLN A 49 0.73 -9.61 9.27
CA GLN A 49 1.55 -9.88 10.44
C GLN A 49 3.05 -9.95 10.08
N PHE A 50 3.39 -10.66 9.01
CA PHE A 50 4.77 -10.75 8.54
C PHE A 50 5.35 -9.38 8.13
N ALA A 51 4.55 -8.52 7.47
CA ALA A 51 4.97 -7.17 7.13
C ALA A 51 5.26 -6.33 8.39
N LEU A 52 4.41 -6.42 9.41
CA LEU A 52 4.58 -5.73 10.69
C LEU A 52 5.82 -6.23 11.45
N GLU A 53 6.10 -7.53 11.44
CA GLU A 53 7.32 -8.12 12.03
C GLU A 53 8.61 -7.61 11.37
N ARG A 54 8.51 -7.18 10.10
CA ARG A 54 9.60 -6.54 9.35
C ARG A 54 9.67 -5.01 9.55
N GLY A 55 8.80 -4.46 10.39
CA GLY A 55 8.72 -3.01 10.64
C GLY A 55 8.04 -2.21 9.53
N ILE A 56 7.39 -2.88 8.58
CA ILE A 56 6.68 -2.20 7.49
C ILE A 56 5.23 -1.95 7.92
N PRO A 57 4.74 -0.70 7.87
CA PRO A 57 3.35 -0.41 8.20
C PRO A 57 2.40 -1.17 7.28
N ALA A 58 1.53 -1.98 7.88
CA ALA A 58 0.55 -2.77 7.15
C ALA A 58 -0.79 -2.83 7.90
N ILE A 59 -1.90 -2.86 7.16
CA ILE A 59 -3.25 -3.02 7.70
C ILE A 59 -4.02 -4.11 6.95
N SER A 60 -4.87 -4.82 7.69
CA SER A 60 -5.89 -5.71 7.14
C SER A 60 -7.22 -4.97 7.08
N ALA A 61 -7.74 -4.74 5.88
CA ALA A 61 -9.03 -4.04 5.69
C ALA A 61 -9.68 -4.42 4.35
N VAL A 62 -10.90 -3.95 4.11
CA VAL A 62 -11.64 -4.18 2.86
C VAL A 62 -11.79 -2.85 2.12
N MET A 63 -11.25 -2.78 0.89
CA MET A 63 -11.33 -1.59 0.04
C MET A 63 -12.48 -1.76 -0.96
N GLY A 64 -13.25 -0.70 -1.19
CA GLY A 64 -14.35 -0.67 -2.15
C GLY A 64 -15.75 -0.71 -1.52
N THR A 65 -15.90 -1.28 -0.32
CA THR A 65 -17.16 -1.24 0.45
C THR A 65 -17.14 -0.23 1.60
N GLN A 66 -15.95 0.04 2.14
CA GLN A 66 -15.75 0.97 3.24
C GLN A 66 -14.68 2.02 2.87
N ARG A 67 -14.85 3.22 3.40
CA ARG A 67 -13.84 4.27 3.28
C ARG A 67 -12.63 3.93 4.14
N LEU A 68 -11.43 4.11 3.61
CA LEU A 68 -10.19 3.93 4.37
C LEU A 68 -10.11 4.93 5.54
N PRO A 69 -9.43 4.57 6.65
CA PRO A 69 -9.25 5.45 7.81
C PRO A 69 -8.21 6.57 7.56
N PHE A 70 -8.03 6.97 6.30
CA PHE A 70 -7.07 7.98 5.88
C PHE A 70 -7.81 9.12 5.18
N PRO A 71 -7.39 10.38 5.38
CA PRO A 71 -7.93 11.50 4.61
C PRO A 71 -7.71 11.31 3.10
N SER A 72 -8.56 11.93 2.29
CA SER A 72 -8.37 11.91 0.84
C SER A 72 -7.08 12.64 0.44
N ARG A 73 -6.39 12.15 -0.61
CA ARG A 73 -5.19 12.78 -1.20
C ARG A 73 -3.97 12.86 -0.26
N VAL A 74 -3.87 11.97 0.73
CA VAL A 74 -2.66 11.87 1.57
C VAL A 74 -1.56 10.99 0.98
N PHE A 75 -1.88 10.23 -0.07
CA PHE A 75 -0.94 9.36 -0.77
C PHE A 75 -0.52 10.02 -2.08
N ASP A 76 0.78 10.05 -2.35
CA ASP A 76 1.36 10.56 -3.58
C ASP A 76 1.15 9.58 -4.75
N VAL A 77 1.20 8.28 -4.43
CA VAL A 77 1.03 7.18 -5.39
C VAL A 77 0.18 6.07 -4.75
N VAL A 78 -0.65 5.45 -5.58
CA VAL A 78 -1.33 4.19 -5.26
C VAL A 78 -0.71 3.10 -6.13
N HIS A 79 -0.20 2.06 -5.50
CA HIS A 79 0.25 0.84 -6.14
C HIS A 79 -0.80 -0.26 -5.90
N CYS A 80 -1.08 -1.06 -6.92
CA CYS A 80 -1.99 -2.20 -6.82
C CYS A 80 -1.35 -3.40 -7.52
N ALA A 81 -1.07 -4.47 -6.77
CA ALA A 81 -0.64 -5.75 -7.31
C ALA A 81 -1.75 -6.79 -7.08
N ARG A 82 -2.44 -7.19 -8.15
CA ARG A 82 -3.55 -8.18 -8.09
C ARG A 82 -4.59 -7.85 -7.01
N CYS A 83 -4.83 -6.57 -6.72
CA CYS A 83 -5.60 -6.15 -5.55
C CYS A 83 -7.12 -6.34 -5.65
N ARG A 84 -7.65 -6.70 -6.84
CA ARG A 84 -9.10 -6.90 -7.11
C ARG A 84 -10.00 -5.73 -6.73
N VAL A 85 -9.46 -4.52 -6.58
CA VAL A 85 -10.23 -3.30 -6.32
C VAL A 85 -10.87 -2.83 -7.64
N PRO A 86 -12.21 -2.64 -7.70
CA PRO A 86 -12.88 -2.09 -8.87
C PRO A 86 -12.66 -0.57 -8.93
N TRP A 87 -11.57 -0.15 -9.57
CA TRP A 87 -11.18 1.27 -9.68
C TRP A 87 -12.07 2.10 -10.62
N HIS A 88 -12.76 1.43 -11.52
CA HIS A 88 -13.68 2.04 -12.47
C HIS A 88 -15.09 1.54 -12.18
N ILE A 89 -16.06 2.45 -12.29
CA ILE A 89 -17.47 2.09 -12.37
C ILE A 89 -17.67 1.67 -13.83
N GLU A 90 -18.07 0.42 -14.07
CA GLU A 90 -18.61 0.01 -15.37
C GLU A 90 -20.01 0.59 -15.57
#